data_AF-A0A831X4Q9-F1
#
_entry.id   AF-A0A831X4Q9-F1
#
_cell.length_a   1.000
_cell.length_b   1.000
_cell.length_c   1.000
_cell.angle_alpha   90.00
_cell.angle_beta   90.00
_cell.angle_gamma   90.00
#
_symmetry.space_group_name_H-M   'P 1'
#
loop_
_entity.id
_entity.type
_entity.pdbx_description
1 polymer ?
#
loop_
_entity_poly.entity_id
_entity_poly.type
_entity_poly.pdbx_seq_one_letter_code
_entity_poly.pdbx_strand_id
1 'polypeptide(L)' 'MLYDQVYQEYLDALNGLQVAAFQFDNADHEHVDIAVHQLQAAELKVNVALRMVKTGGYRMCSSQLKLSR' A
#
# COMPACT_ATOMS: atom_id res chain seq x y z
N MET A 1 11.08 18.77 -3.97
CA MET A 1 10.65 18.53 -2.58
C MET A 1 10.30 17.04 -2.46
N LEU A 2 11.30 16.18 -2.22
CA LEU A 2 11.11 14.72 -2.23
C LEU A 2 10.17 14.25 -1.10
N TYR A 3 10.10 15.03 -0.01
CA TYR A 3 9.29 14.74 1.17
C TYR A 3 7.79 14.86 0.91
N ASP A 4 7.35 15.83 0.09
CA ASP A 4 5.93 16.02 -0.24
C ASP A 4 5.38 14.86 -1.07
N GLN A 5 6.18 14.32 -2.00
CA GLN A 5 5.76 13.20 -2.84
C GLN A 5 5.57 11.93 -2.01
N VAL A 6 6.52 11.61 -1.13
CA VAL A 6 6.44 10.41 -0.27
C VAL A 6 5.30 10.54 0.75
N TYR A 7 5.00 11.76 1.21
CA TYR A 7 3.86 12.01 2.07
C TYR A 7 2.52 11.83 1.33
N GLN A 8 2.42 12.27 0.07
CA GLN A 8 1.23 12.02 -0.76
C GLN A 8 1.02 10.52 -1.02
N GLU A 9 2.08 9.77 -1.35
CA GLU A 9 2.00 8.31 -1.51
C GLU A 9 1.49 7.60 -0.25
N TYR A 10 1.81 8.13 0.94
CA TYR A 10 1.28 7.63 2.21
C TYR A 10 -0.22 7.93 2.37
N LEU A 11 -0.67 9.14 2.01
CA LEU A 11 -2.09 9.49 2.06
C LEU A 11 -2.90 8.64 1.07
N ASP A 12 -2.39 8.40 -0.13
CA ASP A 12 -3.01 7.54 -1.13
C ASP A 12 -3.10 6.09 -0.65
N ALA A 13 -2.04 5.59 0.01
CA ALA A 13 -2.05 4.26 0.60
C ALA A 13 -3.11 4.14 1.73
N LEU A 14 -3.24 5.16 2.57
CA LEU A 14 -4.29 5.20 3.61
C LEU A 14 -5.69 5.19 3.01
N ASN A 15 -5.91 5.97 1.96
CA ASN A 15 -7.19 5.96 1.25
C ASN A 15 -7.49 4.58 0.66
N GLY A 16 -6.51 3.94 0.03
CA GLY A 16 -6.63 2.59 -0.48
C GLY A 16 -6.97 1.55 0.60
N LEU A 17 -6.39 1.67 1.79
CA LEU A 17 -6.73 0.83 2.94
C LEU A 17 -8.18 1.04 3.39
N GLN A 18 -8.65 2.28 3.43
CA GLN A 18 -10.03 2.60 3.80
C GLN A 18 -11.03 2.00 2.80
N VAL A 19 -10.72 2.05 1.50
CA VAL A 19 -11.54 1.42 0.45
C VAL A 19 -11.54 -0.10 0.60
N ALA A 20 -10.38 -0.71 0.84
CA ALA A 20 -10.28 -2.17 1.04
C ALA A 20 -11.04 -2.63 2.29
N ALA A 21 -11.00 -1.86 3.38
CA ALA A 21 -11.78 -2.13 4.59
C ALA A 21 -13.29 -2.07 4.31
N PHE A 22 -13.74 -1.04 3.59
CA PHE A 22 -15.13 -0.95 3.17
C PHE A 22 -15.55 -2.13 2.29
N GLN A 23 -14.70 -2.55 1.35
CA GLN A 23 -14.98 -3.72 0.50
C GLN A 23 -15.04 -5.02 1.31
N PHE A 24 -14.20 -5.17 2.32
CA PHE A 24 -14.25 -6.30 3.25
C PHE A 24 -15.53 -6.32 4.08
N ASP A 25 -15.93 -5.17 4.64
CA ASP A 25 -17.16 -5.07 5.44
C ASP A 25 -18.43 -5.36 4.61
N ASN A 26 -18.38 -5.11 3.30
CA ASN A 26 -19.48 -5.38 2.37
C ASN A 26 -19.28 -6.66 1.54
N ALA A 27 -18.24 -7.45 1.81
CA ALA A 27 -17.98 -8.66 1.05
C ALA A 27 -19.00 -9.74 1.43
N ASP A 28 -19.64 -10.32 0.42
CA ASP A 28 -20.43 -11.53 0.61
C ASP A 28 -19.53 -12.70 1.01
N HIS A 29 -20.12 -13.71 1.65
CA HIS A 29 -19.38 -14.88 2.16
C HIS A 29 -18.53 -15.59 1.09
N GLU A 30 -18.95 -15.56 -0.18
CA GLU A 30 -18.20 -16.17 -1.29
C GLU A 30 -16.98 -15.34 -1.74
N HIS A 31 -16.91 -14.07 -1.36
CA HIS A 31 -15.87 -13.12 -1.77
C HIS A 31 -15.03 -12.59 -0.60
N VAL A 32 -15.34 -13.01 0.63
CA VAL A 32 -14.64 -12.56 1.84
C VAL A 32 -13.14 -12.88 1.77
N ASP A 33 -12.75 -14.02 1.21
CA ASP A 33 -11.35 -14.43 1.06
C ASP A 33 -10.57 -13.44 0.20
N ILE A 34 -11.17 -13.01 -0.91
CA ILE A 34 -10.60 -12.03 -1.83
C ILE A 34 -10.49 -10.68 -1.14
N ALA A 35 -11.52 -10.29 -0.39
CA ALA A 35 -11.53 -9.03 0.36
C ALA A 35 -10.49 -9.02 1.50
N VAL A 36 -10.28 -10.14 2.20
CA VAL A 36 -9.18 -10.31 3.18
C VAL A 36 -7.83 -10.10 2.50
N HIS A 37 -7.60 -10.72 1.35
CA HIS A 37 -6.34 -10.57 0.62
C HIS A 37 -6.11 -9.12 0.15
N GLN A 38 -7.16 -8.44 -0.32
CA GLN A 38 -7.09 -7.03 -0.70
C GLN A 38 -6.79 -6.12 0.50
N LEU A 39 -7.41 -6.39 1.65
CA LEU A 39 -7.16 -5.68 2.91
C LEU A 39 -5.71 -5.83 3.35
N GLN A 40 -5.20 -7.06 3.41
CA GLN A 40 -3.81 -7.35 3.76
C GLN A 40 -2.81 -6.68 2.81
N ALA A 41 -3.10 -6.68 1.50
CA ALA A 41 -2.27 -6.00 0.52
C ALA A 41 -2.26 -4.48 0.72
N ALA A 42 -3.39 -3.88 1.09
CA ALA A 42 -3.48 -2.46 1.38
C ALA A 42 -2.74 -2.09 2.67
N GLU A 43 -2.85 -2.91 3.73
CA GLU A 43 -2.07 -2.73 4.97
C GLU A 43 -0.56 -2.78 4.69
N LEU A 44 -0.12 -3.72 3.85
CA LEU A 44 1.28 -3.83 3.46
C LEU A 44 1.76 -2.56 2.73
N LYS A 45 0.94 -2.01 1.82
CA LYS A 45 1.25 -0.75 1.11
C LYS A 45 1.38 0.42 2.08
N VAL A 46 0.46 0.57 3.04
CA VAL A 46 0.54 1.61 4.08
C VAL A 46 1.82 1.46 4.90
N ASN A 47 2.17 0.24 5.31
CA ASN A 47 3.40 -0.02 6.06
C ASN A 47 4.66 0.34 5.28
N VAL A 48 4.70 0.04 3.97
CA VAL A 48 5.80 0.43 3.09
C VAL A 48 5.88 1.95 2.94
N ALA A 49 4.76 2.61 2.66
CA ALA A 49 4.71 4.06 2.50
C ALA A 49 5.10 4.79 3.80
N LEU A 50 4.59 4.34 4.95
CA LEU A 50 4.94 4.86 6.27
C LEU A 50 6.44 4.70 6.54
N ARG A 51 7.02 3.56 6.15
CA ARG A 51 8.46 3.33 6.27
C ARG A 51 9.23 4.34 5.41
N MET A 52 8.82 4.59 4.17
CA MET A 52 9.45 5.57 3.28
C MET A 52 9.40 6.99 3.87
N VAL A 53 8.25 7.40 4.43
CA VAL A 53 8.09 8.69 5.14
C VAL A 53 9.04 8.77 6.33
N LYS A 54 9.08 7.73 7.19
CA LYS A 54 9.94 7.69 8.38
C LYS A 54 11.43 7.66 8.05
N THR A 55 11.82 7.02 6.94
CA THR A 55 13.23 6.96 6.49
C THR A 55 13.61 8.11 5.55
N GLY A 56 12.77 9.14 5.41
CA GLY A 56 13.09 10.34 4.64
C GLY A 56 13.37 10.09 3.15
N GLY A 57 12.70 9.11 2.54
CA GLY A 57 12.86 8.78 1.13
C GLY A 57 14.13 7.99 0.75
N TYR A 58 14.97 7.59 1.72
CA TYR A 58 16.13 6.73 1.44
C TYR A 58 15.81 5.25 1.63
N ARG A 59 15.08 4.70 0.67
CA ARG A 59 15.29 3.33 0.20
C ARG A 59 14.71 3.21 -1.20
N MET A 60 15.57 3.56 -2.15
CA MET A 60 15.66 3.02 -3.50
C MET A 60 14.65 1.89 -3.76
N CYS A 61 13.83 2.09 -4.79
CA CYS A 61 13.17 1.03 -5.55
C CYS A 61 14.08 -0.20 -5.68
N SER A 62 13.96 -1.15 -4.78
CA SER A 62 14.64 -2.46 -4.88
C SER A 62 13.88 -3.42 -5.79
N SER A 63 12.98 -2.92 -6.64
CA SER A 63 12.25 -3.72 -7.61
C SER A 63 12.18 -3.11 -9.02
N GLN A 64 13.13 -2.23 -9.39
CA GLN A 64 13.65 -2.26 -10.77
C GLN A 64 14.62 -3.46 -10.93
N LEU A 65 14.16 -4.65 -10.52
CA LEU A 65 14.71 -5.91 -11.00
C LEU A 65 14.21 -6.08 -12.45
N LYS A 66 14.70 -5.22 -13.35
CA LYS A 66 14.81 -5.60 -14.75
C LYS A 66 15.84 -6.72 -14.76
N LEU A 67 15.32 -7.94 -14.74
CA LEU A 67 16.06 -9.14 -15.09
C LEU A 67 16.42 -9.00 -16.57
N SER A 68 17.50 -8.26 -16.85
CA SER A 68 18.15 -8.26 -18.15
C SER A 68 18.86 -9.60 -18.26
N ARG A 69 18.23 -10.55 -18.95
CA ARG A 69 18.92 -11.70 -19.55
C ARG A 69 18.96 -11.49 -21.05
#